data_AF-X1M456-F1
#
_entry.id   AF-X1M456-F1
#
_cell.length_a   1.000
_cell.length_b   1.000
_cell.length_c   1.000
_cell.angle_alpha   90.00
_cell.angle_beta   90.00
_cell.angle_gamma   90.00
#
_symmetry.space_group_name_H-M   'P 1'
#
loop_
_entity.id
_entity.type
_entity.pdbx_description
1 polymer ?
#
loop_
_entity_poly.entity_id
_entity_poly.type
_entity_poly.pdbx_seq_one_letter_code
_entity_poly.pdbx_strand_id
1 'polypeptide(L)'
;IRRQMSRTEALAKLASDKYKTDNINHTDSEIISFYSHGDGFEDLCRGPHLPSTGKVTGFKIMSVAGAYWHGDPTQKMLQRVYGTAWPTKKELNAYLRRLEEAKKRDHRVLGRQLDLFSFNEAGPGFAFIHPKGMIIWNAIVEFWRSVHDKYDYQEIQTPVILNEQLWHKSGHWDNYKENMYFTNFDGTNYAIKPMNCPGLCLVYKTRQHSYREFPMRVAELGLVHRHEASGVMHGLFRVRQFTIDDAHIFCMPEQIESEIIGVIELAFEIYRAFG
;
A
#
# COMPACT_ATOMS: atom_id res chain seq x y z
N ILE A 1 -8.58 -37.54 10.81
CA ILE A 1 -7.57 -38.59 11.02
C ILE A 1 -6.30 -38.18 10.31
N ARG A 2 -5.14 -38.19 10.98
CA ARG A 2 -3.86 -37.84 10.35
C ARG A 2 -3.23 -39.10 9.75
N ARG A 3 -2.78 -39.00 8.50
CA ARG A 3 -2.00 -40.03 7.80
C ARG A 3 -0.70 -39.41 7.32
N GLN A 4 0.35 -40.21 7.26
CA GLN A 4 1.66 -39.81 6.75
C GLN A 4 2.11 -40.81 5.70
N MET A 5 2.79 -40.33 4.67
CA MET A 5 3.36 -41.16 3.61
C MET A 5 4.64 -40.51 3.11
N SER A 6 5.45 -41.28 2.37
CA SER A 6 6.66 -40.75 1.76
C SER A 6 6.32 -39.71 0.67
N ARG A 7 7.26 -38.82 0.37
CA ARG A 7 7.14 -37.85 -0.72
C ARG A 7 6.76 -38.50 -2.04
N THR A 8 7.41 -39.62 -2.39
CA THR A 8 7.16 -40.35 -3.64
C THR A 8 5.73 -40.88 -3.71
N GLU A 9 5.23 -41.47 -2.63
CA GLU A 9 3.85 -41.95 -2.55
C GLU A 9 2.83 -40.80 -2.61
N ALA A 10 3.13 -39.67 -1.96
CA ALA A 10 2.26 -38.49 -1.98
C ALA A 10 2.16 -37.87 -3.38
N LEU A 11 3.27 -37.77 -4.10
CA LEU A 11 3.31 -37.28 -5.49
C LEU A 11 2.55 -38.21 -6.44
N ALA A 12 2.72 -39.54 -6.29
CA ALA A 12 1.96 -40.51 -7.08
C ALA A 12 0.44 -40.40 -6.81
N LYS A 13 0.06 -40.21 -5.54
CA LYS A 13 -1.34 -40.07 -5.14
C LYS A 13 -2.00 -38.79 -5.65
N LEU A 14 -1.26 -37.67 -5.71
CA LEU A 14 -1.78 -36.35 -6.08
C LEU A 14 -1.48 -35.96 -7.53
N ALA A 15 -1.05 -36.91 -8.37
CA ALA A 15 -0.62 -36.64 -9.75
C ALA A 15 -1.65 -35.87 -10.61
N SER A 16 -2.95 -35.97 -10.30
CA SER A 16 -4.03 -35.25 -10.98
C SER A 16 -4.30 -33.85 -10.43
N ASP A 17 -3.80 -33.51 -9.24
CA ASP A 17 -3.95 -32.20 -8.60
C ASP A 17 -2.65 -31.40 -8.72
N LYS A 18 -2.59 -30.56 -9.76
CA LYS A 18 -1.44 -29.71 -10.03
C LYS A 18 -1.06 -28.79 -8.87
N TYR A 19 -2.05 -28.30 -8.09
CA TYR A 19 -1.81 -27.33 -7.03
C TYR A 19 -1.22 -27.99 -5.79
N LYS A 20 -1.76 -29.16 -5.40
CA LYS A 20 -1.21 -29.92 -4.27
C LYS A 20 0.16 -30.53 -4.60
N THR A 21 0.38 -30.95 -5.84
CA THR A 21 1.69 -31.41 -6.32
C THR A 21 2.73 -30.30 -6.27
N ASP A 22 2.37 -29.10 -6.73
CA ASP A 22 3.23 -27.92 -6.65
C ASP A 22 3.63 -27.60 -5.19
N ASN A 23 2.68 -27.65 -4.26
CA ASN A 23 2.96 -27.47 -2.83
C ASN A 23 3.95 -28.50 -2.27
N ILE A 24 3.87 -29.78 -2.71
CA ILE A 24 4.82 -30.81 -2.29
C ILE A 24 6.22 -30.51 -2.84
N ASN A 25 6.32 -30.06 -4.09
CA ASN A 25 7.60 -29.72 -4.70
C ASN A 25 8.30 -28.56 -3.99
N HIS A 26 7.55 -27.63 -3.41
CA HIS A 26 8.07 -26.48 -2.65
C HIS A 26 8.36 -26.76 -1.17
N THR A 27 8.18 -27.99 -0.68
CA THR A 27 8.61 -28.36 0.68
C THR A 27 9.86 -29.22 0.65
N ASP A 28 10.75 -29.04 1.64
CA ASP A 28 11.93 -29.90 1.84
C ASP A 28 11.61 -31.17 2.65
N SER A 29 10.33 -31.41 2.97
CA SER A 29 9.95 -32.56 3.80
C SER A 29 9.84 -33.85 2.98
N GLU A 30 10.49 -34.91 3.47
CA GLU A 30 10.38 -36.27 2.93
C GLU A 30 9.10 -36.99 3.38
N ILE A 31 8.49 -36.54 4.48
CA ILE A 31 7.27 -37.10 5.04
C ILE A 31 6.13 -36.13 4.84
N ILE A 32 5.18 -36.50 4.00
CA ILE A 32 4.02 -35.68 3.68
C ILE A 32 2.82 -36.15 4.51
N SER A 33 2.16 -35.21 5.18
CA SER A 33 0.98 -35.50 6.00
C SER A 33 -0.33 -35.10 5.34
N PHE A 34 -1.33 -35.93 5.56
CA PHE A 34 -2.70 -35.76 5.09
C PHE A 34 -3.66 -35.82 6.27
N TYR A 35 -4.73 -35.04 6.21
CA TYR A 35 -5.82 -35.08 7.19
C TYR A 35 -7.13 -35.45 6.49
N SER A 36 -7.72 -36.57 6.89
CA SER A 36 -9.04 -36.98 6.42
C SER A 36 -10.15 -36.65 7.40
N HIS A 37 -11.32 -36.29 6.89
CA HIS A 37 -12.51 -35.99 7.67
C HIS A 37 -13.78 -36.46 6.96
N GLY A 38 -14.65 -37.19 7.67
CA GLY A 38 -15.89 -37.74 7.12
C GLY A 38 -15.66 -38.70 5.94
N ASP A 39 -16.72 -38.92 5.17
CA ASP A 39 -16.72 -39.84 4.04
C ASP A 39 -16.34 -39.10 2.76
N GLY A 40 -15.03 -38.88 2.56
CA GLY A 40 -14.48 -38.46 1.26
C GLY A 40 -13.68 -37.16 1.24
N PHE A 41 -13.51 -36.44 2.35
CA PHE A 41 -12.60 -35.30 2.40
C PHE A 41 -11.23 -35.71 2.94
N GLU A 42 -10.17 -35.46 2.16
CA GLU A 42 -8.79 -35.61 2.59
C GLU A 42 -7.97 -34.43 2.06
N ASP A 43 -7.20 -33.79 2.94
CA ASP A 43 -6.44 -32.60 2.58
C ASP A 43 -4.95 -32.74 2.90
N LEU A 44 -4.14 -32.09 2.06
CA LEU A 44 -2.70 -31.98 2.22
C LEU A 44 -2.42 -30.84 3.20
N CYS A 45 -2.09 -31.18 4.44
CA CYS A 45 -1.82 -30.18 5.46
C CYS A 45 -0.81 -30.70 6.49
N ARG A 46 0.01 -29.80 7.02
CA ARG A 46 0.96 -30.10 8.12
C ARG A 46 0.26 -30.20 9.48
N GLY A 47 -0.78 -29.39 9.70
CA GLY A 47 -1.52 -29.28 10.97
C GLY A 47 -0.71 -28.59 12.10
N PRO A 48 -1.11 -28.74 13.38
CA PRO A 48 -2.14 -29.66 13.88
C PRO A 48 -3.58 -29.20 13.60
N HIS A 49 -4.53 -30.14 13.66
CA HIS A 49 -5.97 -29.88 13.61
C HIS A 49 -6.61 -30.08 14.98
N LEU A 50 -7.80 -29.51 15.18
CA LEU A 50 -8.62 -29.81 16.36
C LEU A 50 -8.94 -31.31 16.43
N PRO A 51 -9.06 -31.88 17.65
CA PRO A 51 -9.30 -33.32 17.83
C PRO A 51 -10.69 -33.74 17.32
N SER A 52 -11.66 -32.82 17.25
CA SER A 52 -13.00 -33.06 16.70
C SER A 52 -13.58 -31.77 16.14
N THR A 53 -14.35 -31.86 15.06
CA THR A 53 -15.08 -30.74 14.46
C THR A 53 -16.18 -30.19 15.37
N GLY A 54 -16.68 -30.98 16.34
CA GLY A 54 -17.61 -30.50 17.36
C GLY A 54 -17.04 -29.39 18.25
N LYS A 55 -15.71 -29.20 18.28
CA LYS A 55 -15.06 -28.07 18.96
C LYS A 55 -15.12 -26.76 18.18
N VAL A 56 -15.50 -26.79 16.90
CA VAL A 56 -15.68 -25.59 16.07
C VAL A 56 -17.07 -25.03 16.34
N THR A 57 -17.17 -24.09 17.28
CA THR A 57 -18.48 -23.56 17.71
C THR A 57 -18.85 -22.22 17.06
N GLY A 58 -17.91 -21.28 16.99
CA GLY A 58 -18.10 -19.98 16.37
C GLY A 58 -17.33 -19.90 15.06
N PHE A 59 -18.00 -20.06 13.92
CA PHE A 59 -17.40 -19.80 12.62
C PHE A 59 -18.34 -18.96 11.74
N LYS A 60 -17.77 -18.18 10.82
CA LYS A 60 -18.54 -17.44 9.83
C LYS A 60 -17.75 -17.29 8.52
N ILE A 61 -18.43 -17.52 7.40
CA ILE A 61 -17.93 -17.15 6.06
C ILE A 61 -18.12 -15.64 5.89
N MET A 62 -17.06 -14.96 5.47
CA MET A 62 -16.98 -13.50 5.44
C MET A 62 -17.20 -12.94 4.04
N SER A 63 -16.44 -13.42 3.07
CA SER A 63 -16.45 -12.90 1.69
C SER A 63 -15.85 -13.90 0.71
N VAL A 64 -16.08 -13.65 -0.57
CA VAL A 64 -15.46 -14.39 -1.68
C VAL A 64 -14.68 -13.39 -2.54
N ALA A 65 -13.48 -13.78 -2.98
CA ALA A 65 -12.63 -12.98 -3.85
C ALA A 65 -11.99 -13.85 -4.93
N GLY A 66 -11.55 -13.22 -6.02
CA GLY A 66 -10.64 -13.85 -6.98
C GLY A 66 -9.20 -13.82 -6.47
N ALA A 67 -8.43 -14.85 -6.75
CA ALA A 67 -6.99 -14.89 -6.50
C ALA A 67 -6.27 -15.66 -7.61
N TYR A 68 -5.00 -15.38 -7.82
CA TYR A 68 -4.17 -16.10 -8.79
C TYR A 68 -3.16 -16.98 -8.07
N TRP A 69 -2.80 -18.11 -8.68
CA TRP A 69 -1.79 -19.02 -8.11
C TRP A 69 -0.43 -18.33 -8.06
N HIS A 70 0.25 -18.36 -6.91
CA HIS A 70 1.48 -17.58 -6.62
C HIS A 70 1.38 -16.07 -6.93
N GLY A 71 0.17 -15.52 -7.08
CA GLY A 71 -0.04 -14.13 -7.49
C GLY A 71 0.18 -13.86 -8.98
N ASP A 72 0.43 -14.88 -9.82
CA ASP A 72 0.68 -14.73 -11.25
C ASP A 72 -0.62 -14.52 -12.05
N PRO A 73 -0.89 -13.31 -12.58
CA PRO A 73 -2.13 -13.00 -13.29
C PRO A 73 -2.30 -13.76 -14.61
N THR A 74 -1.25 -14.39 -15.14
CA THR A 74 -1.34 -15.23 -16.35
C THR A 74 -1.95 -16.60 -16.06
N GLN A 75 -2.01 -17.00 -14.78
CA GLN A 75 -2.60 -18.26 -14.36
C GLN A 75 -4.13 -18.20 -14.32
N LYS A 76 -4.75 -19.38 -14.26
CA LYS A 76 -6.20 -19.50 -14.02
C LYS A 76 -6.59 -18.82 -12.71
N MET A 77 -7.55 -17.90 -12.76
CA MET A 77 -8.14 -17.29 -11.57
C MET A 77 -8.84 -18.35 -10.71
N LEU A 78 -8.51 -18.37 -9.43
CA LEU A 78 -9.06 -19.21 -8.37
C LEU A 78 -10.08 -18.41 -7.55
N GLN A 79 -11.03 -19.14 -6.96
CA GLN A 79 -12.00 -18.58 -6.01
C GLN A 79 -11.47 -18.75 -4.59
N ARG A 80 -11.27 -17.64 -3.89
CA ARG A 80 -10.84 -17.60 -2.49
C ARG A 80 -12.03 -17.26 -1.60
N VAL A 81 -12.33 -18.14 -0.65
CA VAL A 81 -13.38 -17.92 0.35
C VAL A 81 -12.73 -17.54 1.68
N TYR A 82 -13.02 -16.35 2.18
CA TYR A 82 -12.55 -15.90 3.49
C TYR A 82 -13.54 -16.29 4.58
N GLY A 83 -13.02 -16.76 5.71
CA GLY A 83 -13.79 -17.10 6.90
C GLY A 83 -13.03 -16.77 8.17
N THR A 84 -13.73 -16.75 9.30
CA THR A 84 -13.15 -16.59 10.63
C THR A 84 -13.72 -17.64 11.56
N ALA A 85 -12.91 -18.10 12.52
CA ALA A 85 -13.31 -19.08 13.53
C ALA A 85 -12.82 -18.63 14.92
N TRP A 86 -13.63 -18.89 15.94
CA TRP A 86 -13.43 -18.48 17.33
C TRP A 86 -13.80 -19.62 18.28
N PRO A 87 -13.15 -19.72 19.46
CA PRO A 87 -13.46 -20.72 20.47
C PRO A 87 -14.93 -20.72 20.91
N THR A 88 -15.56 -19.54 20.97
CA THR A 88 -16.95 -19.37 21.40
C THR A 88 -17.75 -18.50 20.43
N LYS A 89 -19.07 -18.73 20.37
CA LYS A 89 -20.00 -17.85 19.63
C LYS A 89 -20.01 -16.42 20.16
N LYS A 90 -19.76 -16.22 21.47
CA LYS A 90 -19.70 -14.91 22.10
C LYS A 90 -18.54 -14.07 21.54
N GLU A 91 -17.36 -14.66 21.44
CA GLU A 91 -16.18 -14.01 20.85
C GLU A 91 -16.37 -13.73 19.36
N LEU A 92 -16.94 -14.67 18.60
CA LEU A 92 -17.30 -14.44 17.21
C LEU A 92 -18.23 -13.23 17.08
N ASN A 93 -19.30 -13.16 17.87
CA ASN A 93 -20.23 -12.03 17.82
C ASN A 93 -19.57 -10.71 18.21
N ALA A 94 -18.67 -10.71 19.20
CA ALA A 94 -17.89 -9.53 19.56
C ALA A 94 -16.95 -9.09 18.42
N TYR A 95 -16.30 -10.03 17.74
CA TYR A 95 -15.49 -9.76 16.56
C TYR A 95 -16.33 -9.16 15.41
N LEU A 96 -17.47 -9.77 15.10
CA LEU A 96 -18.35 -9.28 14.04
C LEU A 96 -18.91 -7.89 14.34
N ARG A 97 -19.24 -7.62 15.61
CA ARG A 97 -19.65 -6.28 16.04
C ARG A 97 -18.55 -5.25 15.83
N ARG A 98 -17.29 -5.57 16.15
CA ARG A 98 -16.14 -4.68 15.89
C ARG A 98 -15.95 -4.42 14.40
N LEU A 99 -16.12 -5.43 13.54
CA LEU A 99 -16.05 -5.25 12.09
C LEU A 99 -17.16 -4.33 11.56
N GLU A 100 -18.40 -4.49 12.05
CA GLU A 100 -19.50 -3.60 11.66
C GLU A 100 -19.26 -2.17 12.13
N GLU A 101 -18.73 -1.99 13.34
CA GLU A 101 -18.33 -0.67 13.83
C GLU A 101 -17.19 -0.05 13.01
N ALA A 102 -16.21 -0.85 12.58
CA ALA A 102 -15.14 -0.39 11.69
C ALA A 102 -15.69 0.01 10.31
N LYS A 103 -16.62 -0.76 9.73
CA LYS A 103 -17.25 -0.44 8.43
C LYS A 103 -17.99 0.89 8.44
N LYS A 104 -18.63 1.25 9.56
CA LYS A 104 -19.30 2.56 9.72
C LYS A 104 -18.32 3.74 9.68
N ARG A 105 -17.04 3.49 9.97
CA ARG A 105 -15.96 4.49 9.99
C ARG A 105 -15.09 4.43 8.74
N ASP A 106 -15.51 3.66 7.74
CA ASP A 106 -14.85 3.60 6.44
C ASP A 106 -14.97 4.96 5.75
N HIS A 107 -13.83 5.57 5.41
CA HIS A 107 -13.78 6.89 4.79
C HIS A 107 -14.49 6.93 3.43
N ARG A 108 -14.66 5.79 2.74
CA ARG A 108 -15.43 5.72 1.48
C ARG A 108 -16.93 5.83 1.72
N VAL A 109 -17.40 5.29 2.84
CA VAL A 109 -18.80 5.41 3.27
C VAL A 109 -19.05 6.84 3.73
N LEU A 110 -18.21 7.34 4.64
CA LEU A 110 -18.33 8.70 5.18
C LEU A 110 -18.12 9.77 4.10
N GLY A 111 -17.12 9.60 3.23
CA GLY A 111 -16.83 10.52 2.15
C GLY A 111 -18.01 10.71 1.19
N ARG A 112 -18.76 9.63 0.91
CA ARG A 112 -20.00 9.69 0.14
C ARG A 112 -21.14 10.33 0.93
N GLN A 113 -21.35 9.94 2.18
CA GLN A 113 -22.45 10.46 3.02
C GLN A 113 -22.32 11.96 3.32
N LEU A 114 -21.08 12.43 3.49
CA LEU A 114 -20.76 13.81 3.82
C LEU A 114 -20.45 14.67 2.59
N ASP A 115 -20.46 14.08 1.39
CA ASP A 115 -20.17 14.76 0.13
C ASP A 115 -18.76 15.40 0.10
N LEU A 116 -17.76 14.61 0.47
CA LEU A 116 -16.35 15.07 0.57
C LEU A 116 -15.55 14.79 -0.70
N PHE A 117 -15.75 13.63 -1.32
CA PHE A 117 -15.07 13.24 -2.55
C PHE A 117 -15.85 12.18 -3.30
N SER A 118 -15.52 12.01 -4.58
CA SER A 118 -16.01 10.92 -5.41
C SER A 118 -14.91 10.36 -6.32
N PHE A 119 -15.21 9.22 -6.95
CA PHE A 119 -14.39 8.63 -8.01
C PHE A 119 -15.27 8.49 -9.26
N ASN A 120 -14.67 8.72 -10.42
CA ASN A 120 -15.35 8.62 -11.72
C ASN A 120 -14.58 7.65 -12.64
N GLU A 121 -15.29 6.95 -13.52
CA GLU A 121 -14.68 6.04 -14.49
C GLU A 121 -13.77 6.75 -15.49
N ALA A 122 -13.97 8.04 -15.72
CA ALA A 122 -13.05 8.89 -16.50
C ALA A 122 -11.68 9.05 -15.84
N GLY A 123 -11.57 8.81 -14.53
CA GLY A 123 -10.35 8.93 -13.74
C GLY A 123 -10.23 7.81 -12.70
N PRO A 124 -9.99 6.56 -13.11
CA PRO A 124 -9.88 5.45 -12.17
C PRO A 124 -8.64 5.63 -11.30
N GLY A 125 -8.85 5.76 -9.98
CA GLY A 125 -7.80 6.04 -9.00
C GLY A 125 -7.46 7.52 -8.81
N PHE A 126 -8.18 8.42 -9.48
CA PHE A 126 -8.05 9.87 -9.34
C PHE A 126 -9.27 10.40 -8.57
N ALA A 127 -9.04 10.90 -7.35
CA ALA A 127 -10.13 11.38 -6.50
C ALA A 127 -10.60 12.77 -6.94
N PHE A 128 -11.91 12.95 -7.04
CA PHE A 128 -12.56 14.23 -7.24
C PHE A 128 -12.91 14.79 -5.87
N ILE A 129 -12.19 15.80 -5.39
CA ILE A 129 -12.45 16.41 -4.09
C ILE A 129 -13.55 17.45 -4.24
N HIS A 130 -14.62 17.30 -3.45
CA HIS A 130 -15.81 18.15 -3.51
C HIS A 130 -15.62 19.41 -2.64
N PRO A 131 -16.51 20.42 -2.72
CA PRO A 131 -16.36 21.66 -1.94
C PRO A 131 -16.15 21.44 -0.44
N LYS A 132 -16.89 20.52 0.19
CA LYS A 132 -16.72 20.20 1.62
C LYS A 132 -15.40 19.49 1.92
N GLY A 133 -14.94 18.63 1.01
CA GLY A 133 -13.62 18.03 1.12
C GLY A 133 -12.51 19.07 1.00
N MET A 134 -12.68 20.08 0.14
CA MET A 134 -11.72 21.18 -0.03
C MET A 134 -11.62 22.07 1.21
N ILE A 135 -12.70 22.25 1.98
CA ILE A 135 -12.63 22.95 3.27
C ILE A 135 -11.65 22.24 4.21
N ILE A 136 -11.77 20.91 4.32
CA ILE A 136 -10.88 20.08 5.16
C ILE A 136 -9.45 20.15 4.63
N TRP A 137 -9.27 19.99 3.31
CA TRP A 137 -7.97 20.06 2.65
C TRP A 137 -7.25 21.39 2.94
N ASN A 138 -7.95 22.51 2.75
CA ASN A 138 -7.38 23.84 2.96
C ASN A 138 -7.00 24.06 4.42
N ALA A 139 -7.83 23.63 5.38
CA ALA A 139 -7.49 23.70 6.80
C ALA A 139 -6.23 22.88 7.15
N ILE A 140 -6.07 21.68 6.55
CA ILE A 140 -4.85 20.86 6.74
C ILE A 140 -3.63 21.57 6.14
N VAL A 141 -3.75 22.12 4.93
CA VAL A 141 -2.66 22.83 4.24
C VAL A 141 -2.26 24.10 4.98
N GLU A 142 -3.22 24.88 5.47
CA GLU A 142 -2.96 26.08 6.28
C GLU A 142 -2.22 25.72 7.57
N PHE A 143 -2.67 24.66 8.26
CA PHE A 143 -1.96 24.16 9.44
C PHE A 143 -0.55 23.70 9.08
N TRP A 144 -0.40 22.89 8.02
CA TRP A 144 0.89 22.39 7.54
C TRP A 144 1.87 23.54 7.28
N ARG A 145 1.43 24.58 6.54
CA ARG A 145 2.24 25.79 6.28
C ARG A 145 2.65 26.47 7.58
N SER A 146 1.69 26.68 8.48
CA SER A 146 1.96 27.35 9.76
C SER A 146 2.98 26.62 10.62
N VAL A 147 3.03 25.28 10.56
CA VAL A 147 4.04 24.50 11.29
C VAL A 147 5.37 24.56 10.54
N HIS A 148 5.38 24.39 9.22
CA HIS A 148 6.61 24.42 8.41
C HIS A 148 7.33 25.77 8.47
N ASP A 149 6.58 26.88 8.55
CA ASP A 149 7.11 28.23 8.78
C ASP A 149 7.86 28.33 10.11
N LYS A 150 7.38 27.67 11.19
CA LYS A 150 8.07 27.66 12.50
C LYS A 150 9.38 26.88 12.48
N TYR A 151 9.51 25.92 11.58
CA TYR A 151 10.70 25.07 11.42
C TYR A 151 11.61 25.55 10.28
N ASP A 152 11.38 26.76 9.76
CA ASP A 152 12.14 27.44 8.69
C ASP A 152 12.15 26.70 7.34
N TYR A 153 11.13 25.91 7.03
CA TYR A 153 10.99 25.30 5.71
C TYR A 153 10.54 26.34 4.68
N GLN A 154 11.15 26.30 3.50
CA GLN A 154 10.77 27.14 2.38
C GLN A 154 9.89 26.36 1.40
N GLU A 155 8.63 26.76 1.25
CA GLU A 155 7.70 26.15 0.29
C GLU A 155 8.11 26.52 -1.14
N ILE A 156 8.24 25.52 -2.00
CA ILE A 156 8.50 25.66 -3.45
C ILE A 156 7.50 24.82 -4.25
N GLN A 157 7.55 24.94 -5.58
CA GLN A 157 6.76 24.12 -6.48
C GLN A 157 7.60 23.69 -7.68
N THR A 158 7.53 22.41 -8.05
CA THR A 158 8.25 21.84 -9.19
C THR A 158 7.28 21.29 -10.25
N PRO A 159 7.66 21.31 -11.55
CA PRO A 159 6.78 20.83 -12.62
C PRO A 159 6.35 19.37 -12.45
N VAL A 160 5.13 19.05 -12.89
CA VAL A 160 4.56 17.69 -12.85
C VAL A 160 5.10 16.81 -13.98
N ILE A 161 5.38 17.38 -15.15
CA ILE A 161 5.91 16.67 -16.32
C ILE A 161 7.37 17.06 -16.51
N LEU A 162 8.27 16.07 -16.51
CA LEU A 162 9.71 16.27 -16.61
C LEU A 162 10.30 15.33 -17.66
N ASN A 163 11.39 15.77 -18.30
CA ASN A 163 12.08 15.01 -19.34
C ASN A 163 12.52 13.63 -18.81
N GLU A 164 12.34 12.59 -19.63
CA GLU A 164 12.66 11.21 -19.27
C GLU A 164 14.10 11.05 -18.71
N GLN A 165 15.07 11.76 -19.30
CA GLN A 165 16.48 11.68 -18.95
C GLN A 165 16.75 12.05 -17.48
N LEU A 166 15.91 12.89 -16.87
CA LEU A 166 16.03 13.23 -15.45
C LEU A 166 15.87 11.98 -14.57
N TRP A 167 14.92 11.11 -14.92
CA TRP A 167 14.59 9.91 -14.15
C TRP A 167 15.70 8.85 -14.25
N HIS A 168 16.28 8.69 -15.44
CA HIS A 168 17.49 7.89 -15.65
C HIS A 168 18.64 8.40 -14.79
N LYS A 169 18.92 9.70 -14.85
CA LYS A 169 20.02 10.31 -14.09
C LYS A 169 19.83 10.21 -12.58
N SER A 170 18.60 10.31 -12.11
CA SER A 170 18.27 10.24 -10.69
C SER A 170 18.31 8.81 -10.11
N GLY A 171 18.41 7.77 -10.95
CA GLY A 171 18.33 6.37 -10.54
C GLY A 171 16.91 5.85 -10.27
N HIS A 172 15.88 6.71 -10.38
CA HIS A 172 14.49 6.30 -10.16
C HIS A 172 13.93 5.46 -11.31
N TRP A 173 14.49 5.57 -12.52
CA TRP A 173 14.01 4.81 -13.67
C TRP A 173 13.94 3.31 -13.38
N ASP A 174 15.03 2.73 -12.87
CA ASP A 174 15.13 1.29 -12.66
C ASP A 174 14.13 0.75 -11.63
N ASN A 175 13.75 1.60 -10.66
CA ASN A 175 12.86 1.22 -9.56
C ASN A 175 11.39 1.59 -9.80
N TYR A 176 11.11 2.63 -10.59
CA TYR A 176 9.78 3.22 -10.70
C TYR A 176 9.17 3.15 -12.10
N LYS A 177 9.91 2.80 -13.16
CA LYS A 177 9.39 2.83 -14.55
C LYS A 177 8.04 2.14 -14.73
N GLU A 178 7.83 1.01 -14.05
CA GLU A 178 6.60 0.20 -14.17
C GLU A 178 5.39 0.88 -13.52
N ASN A 179 5.66 1.81 -12.59
CA ASN A 179 4.69 2.58 -11.84
C ASN A 179 4.64 4.05 -12.30
N MET A 180 5.19 4.40 -13.45
CA MET A 180 5.20 5.77 -13.98
C MET A 180 4.23 5.94 -15.15
N TYR A 181 3.77 7.17 -15.36
CA TYR A 181 3.05 7.58 -16.55
C TYR A 181 3.97 8.30 -17.51
N PHE A 182 3.82 8.04 -18.81
CA PHE A 182 4.66 8.59 -19.87
C PHE A 182 3.84 9.35 -20.90
N THR A 183 4.46 10.35 -21.52
CA THR A 183 3.92 11.06 -22.67
C THR A 183 5.06 11.41 -23.64
N ASN A 184 4.73 11.61 -24.90
CA ASN A 184 5.68 12.01 -25.93
C ASN A 184 5.17 13.28 -26.63
N PHE A 185 6.06 14.25 -26.81
CA PHE A 185 5.78 15.48 -27.54
C PHE A 185 7.00 15.82 -28.41
N ASP A 186 6.78 16.07 -29.71
CA ASP A 186 7.83 16.39 -30.68
C ASP A 186 9.03 15.43 -30.66
N GLY A 187 8.76 14.12 -30.53
CA GLY A 187 9.80 13.09 -30.50
C GLY A 187 10.59 13.04 -29.18
N THR A 188 10.25 13.87 -28.19
CA THR A 188 10.86 13.88 -26.86
C THR A 188 9.96 13.15 -25.86
N ASN A 189 10.55 12.22 -25.10
CA ASN A 189 9.85 11.51 -24.04
C ASN A 189 9.86 12.31 -22.73
N TYR A 190 8.71 12.28 -22.06
CA TYR A 190 8.51 12.84 -20.74
C TYR A 190 7.85 11.81 -19.84
N ALA A 191 8.02 11.99 -18.54
CA ALA A 191 7.25 11.26 -17.55
C ALA A 191 6.56 12.23 -16.59
N ILE A 192 5.39 11.81 -16.12
CA ILE A 192 4.71 12.46 -15.00
C ILE A 192 5.42 12.03 -13.71
N LYS A 193 5.77 12.98 -12.85
CA LYS A 193 6.60 12.71 -11.67
C LYS A 193 5.95 11.69 -10.72
N PRO A 194 6.64 10.58 -10.36
CA PRO A 194 6.19 9.66 -9.32
C PRO A 194 6.62 10.08 -7.90
N MET A 195 7.44 11.15 -7.82
CA MET A 195 8.00 11.75 -6.61
C MET A 195 8.62 13.13 -6.94
N ASN A 196 8.87 13.95 -5.93
CA ASN A 196 9.33 15.32 -6.16
C ASN A 196 10.86 15.46 -6.16
N CYS A 197 11.60 14.54 -5.52
CA CYS A 197 13.04 14.63 -5.23
C CYS A 197 13.89 15.18 -6.40
N PRO A 198 13.77 14.66 -7.64
CA PRO A 198 14.59 15.16 -8.74
C PRO A 198 14.29 16.62 -9.11
N GLY A 199 13.04 17.06 -8.98
CA GLY A 199 12.66 18.46 -9.18
C GLY A 199 13.30 19.38 -8.13
N LEU A 200 13.28 18.99 -6.85
CA LEU A 200 13.92 19.76 -5.78
C LEU A 200 15.45 19.87 -5.98
N CYS A 201 16.09 18.79 -6.43
CA CYS A 201 17.51 18.82 -6.80
C CYS A 201 17.81 19.77 -7.96
N LEU A 202 16.89 19.94 -8.92
CA LEU A 202 17.04 20.92 -9.99
C LEU A 202 16.95 22.36 -9.46
N VAL A 203 16.06 22.63 -8.50
CA VAL A 203 15.95 23.94 -7.84
C VAL A 203 17.24 24.25 -7.08
N TYR A 204 17.76 23.31 -6.29
CA TYR A 204 19.07 23.43 -5.64
C TYR A 204 20.20 23.73 -6.65
N LYS A 205 20.16 23.13 -7.85
CA LYS A 205 21.20 23.32 -8.86
C LYS A 205 21.13 24.69 -9.57
N THR A 206 20.10 25.50 -9.36
CA THR A 206 19.93 26.77 -10.10
C THR A 206 21.03 27.79 -9.85
N ARG A 207 21.71 27.72 -8.70
CA ARG A 207 22.84 28.59 -8.35
C ARG A 207 23.87 27.88 -7.48
N GLN A 208 24.99 28.56 -7.25
CA GLN A 208 25.95 28.14 -6.23
C GLN A 208 25.43 28.48 -4.84
N HIS A 209 25.74 27.61 -3.87
CA HIS A 209 25.34 27.76 -2.47
C HIS A 209 26.58 27.85 -1.58
N SER A 210 26.59 28.82 -0.66
CA SER A 210 27.59 28.90 0.40
C SER A 210 27.28 27.89 1.51
N TYR A 211 28.31 27.37 2.19
CA TYR A 211 28.11 26.52 3.38
C TYR A 211 27.29 27.21 4.48
N ARG A 212 27.26 28.55 4.50
CA ARG A 212 26.49 29.37 5.45
C ARG A 212 24.98 29.32 5.22
N GLU A 213 24.55 28.84 4.06
CA GLU A 213 23.13 28.67 3.73
C GLU A 213 22.58 27.34 4.28
N PHE A 214 23.43 26.44 4.77
CA PHE A 214 23.01 25.16 5.30
C PHE A 214 22.76 25.22 6.81
N PRO A 215 21.70 24.55 7.33
CA PRO A 215 20.81 23.65 6.59
C PRO A 215 19.75 24.41 5.77
N MET A 216 19.54 23.97 4.53
CA MET A 216 18.51 24.49 3.64
C MET A 216 17.35 23.51 3.60
N ARG A 217 16.23 23.91 4.19
CA ARG A 217 15.01 23.10 4.31
C ARG A 217 14.01 23.54 3.26
N VAL A 218 13.69 22.65 2.33
CA VAL A 218 12.81 22.96 1.21
C VAL A 218 11.63 22.01 1.23
N ALA A 219 10.41 22.54 1.17
CA ALA A 219 9.19 21.75 1.21
C ALA A 219 8.35 21.98 -0.06
N GLU A 220 7.59 20.99 -0.47
CA GLU A 220 6.65 21.07 -1.58
C GLU A 220 5.41 20.24 -1.22
N LEU A 221 4.22 20.84 -1.32
CA LEU A 221 2.97 20.08 -1.43
C LEU A 221 2.89 19.46 -2.82
N GLY A 222 3.68 18.41 -3.02
CA GLY A 222 4.06 17.88 -4.32
C GLY A 222 3.02 16.93 -4.87
N LEU A 223 2.34 17.37 -5.94
CA LEU A 223 1.40 16.55 -6.70
C LEU A 223 2.14 15.52 -7.55
N VAL A 224 1.94 14.24 -7.26
CA VAL A 224 2.61 13.13 -7.94
C VAL A 224 1.61 12.11 -8.47
N HIS A 225 2.07 11.32 -9.45
CA HIS A 225 1.27 10.26 -10.07
C HIS A 225 2.01 8.94 -10.06
N ARG A 226 1.34 7.87 -9.64
CA ARG A 226 1.85 6.50 -9.68
C ARG A 226 0.86 5.57 -10.35
N HIS A 227 1.33 4.79 -11.31
CA HIS A 227 0.54 3.81 -12.04
C HIS A 227 0.29 2.55 -11.20
N GLU A 228 -0.51 2.72 -10.14
CA GLU A 228 -0.94 1.62 -9.27
C GLU A 228 -1.85 0.65 -10.04
N ALA A 229 -1.70 -0.65 -9.78
CA ALA A 229 -2.56 -1.66 -10.38
C ALA A 229 -4.04 -1.42 -9.97
N SER A 230 -4.97 -1.61 -10.90
CA SER A 230 -6.38 -1.30 -10.65
C SER A 230 -6.99 -2.09 -9.47
N GLY A 231 -6.53 -3.33 -9.27
CA GLY A 231 -7.02 -4.21 -8.20
C GLY A 231 -6.56 -3.86 -6.79
N VAL A 232 -5.59 -2.95 -6.62
CA VAL A 232 -5.06 -2.57 -5.30
C VAL A 232 -5.55 -1.20 -4.82
N MET A 233 -6.21 -0.42 -5.68
CA MET A 233 -6.72 0.90 -5.31
C MET A 233 -7.82 0.81 -4.26
N HIS A 234 -7.83 1.74 -3.30
CA HIS A 234 -8.73 1.68 -2.16
C HIS A 234 -9.13 3.05 -1.61
N GLY A 235 -10.20 3.64 -2.15
CA GLY A 235 -10.64 4.98 -1.76
C GLY A 235 -9.46 5.97 -1.82
N LEU A 236 -9.35 6.86 -0.83
CA LEU A 236 -8.19 7.75 -0.68
C LEU A 236 -6.92 7.10 -0.08
N PHE A 237 -6.95 5.85 0.41
CA PHE A 237 -5.75 5.22 1.00
C PHE A 237 -4.72 4.78 -0.05
N ARG A 238 -5.18 4.38 -1.24
CA ARG A 238 -4.32 3.99 -2.35
C ARG A 238 -4.92 4.48 -3.66
N VAL A 239 -4.30 5.53 -4.18
CA VAL A 239 -4.73 6.31 -5.35
C VAL A 239 -3.57 6.45 -6.34
N ARG A 240 -3.90 6.85 -7.56
CA ARG A 240 -2.92 7.07 -8.63
C ARG A 240 -2.41 8.51 -8.70
N GLN A 241 -3.10 9.43 -8.02
CA GLN A 241 -2.70 10.82 -7.85
C GLN A 241 -2.85 11.19 -6.39
N PHE A 242 -1.82 11.79 -5.82
CA PHE A 242 -1.81 12.27 -4.46
C PHE A 242 -0.83 13.43 -4.32
N THR A 243 -1.08 14.27 -3.35
CA THR A 243 -0.15 15.31 -2.92
C THR A 243 0.57 14.80 -1.69
N ILE A 244 1.90 14.80 -1.75
CA ILE A 244 2.74 14.49 -0.60
C ILE A 244 3.11 15.81 0.06
N ASP A 245 3.06 15.86 1.39
CA ASP A 245 3.75 16.84 2.22
C ASP A 245 5.27 16.58 2.18
N ASP A 246 5.87 16.78 1.00
CA ASP A 246 7.24 16.37 0.73
C ASP A 246 8.23 17.45 1.16
N ALA A 247 9.39 17.03 1.65
CA ALA A 247 10.45 17.96 2.01
C ALA A 247 11.83 17.34 1.82
N HIS A 248 12.79 18.17 1.42
CA HIS A 248 14.18 17.80 1.21
C HIS A 248 15.07 18.80 1.92
N ILE A 249 15.94 18.27 2.78
CA ILE A 249 16.90 19.07 3.54
C ILE A 249 18.28 18.87 2.92
N PHE A 250 18.86 19.94 2.40
CA PHE A 250 20.26 19.97 2.00
C PHE A 250 21.07 20.47 3.19
N CYS A 251 21.93 19.61 3.73
CA CYS A 251 22.72 19.93 4.92
C CYS A 251 24.15 19.39 4.79
N MET A 252 25.04 19.92 5.62
CA MET A 252 26.39 19.41 5.79
C MET A 252 26.36 18.06 6.53
N PRO A 253 27.35 17.17 6.32
CA PRO A 253 27.38 15.87 7.01
C PRO A 253 27.27 15.97 8.54
N GLU A 254 27.86 17.01 9.13
CA GLU A 254 27.85 17.24 10.58
C GLU A 254 26.47 17.69 11.11
N GLN A 255 25.58 18.16 10.23
CA GLN A 255 24.23 18.64 10.57
C GLN A 255 23.17 17.54 10.47
N ILE A 256 23.49 16.37 9.91
CA ILE A 256 22.51 15.30 9.66
C ILE A 256 21.76 14.89 10.93
N GLU A 257 22.47 14.70 12.04
CA GLU A 257 21.85 14.26 13.29
C GLU A 257 20.86 15.31 13.83
N SER A 258 21.26 16.58 13.87
CA SER A 258 20.38 17.67 14.34
C SER A 258 19.15 17.85 13.44
N GLU A 259 19.30 17.70 12.12
CA GLU A 259 18.17 17.81 11.20
C GLU A 259 17.20 16.63 11.32
N ILE A 260 17.69 15.41 11.56
CA ILE A 260 16.84 14.25 11.84
C ILE A 260 16.02 14.48 13.12
N ILE A 261 16.65 14.99 14.18
CA ILE A 261 15.95 15.33 15.43
C ILE A 261 14.86 16.37 15.16
N GLY A 262 15.18 17.43 14.42
CA GLY A 262 14.22 18.47 14.05
C GLY A 262 13.02 17.93 13.26
N VAL A 263 13.24 17.00 12.31
CA VAL A 263 12.16 16.33 11.57
C VAL A 263 11.28 15.47 12.49
N ILE A 264 11.87 14.78 13.46
CA ILE A 264 11.12 13.97 14.44
C ILE A 264 10.26 14.88 15.32
N GLU A 265 10.80 16.01 15.78
CA GLU A 265 10.06 17.01 16.57
C GLU A 265 8.89 17.60 15.77
N LEU A 266 9.14 17.98 14.51
CA LEU A 266 8.11 18.43 13.57
C LEU A 266 6.99 17.39 13.42
N ALA A 267 7.35 16.12 13.19
CA ALA A 267 6.36 15.05 13.07
C ALA A 267 5.53 14.87 14.35
N PHE A 268 6.15 14.98 15.54
CA PHE A 268 5.42 14.93 16.80
C PHE A 268 4.50 16.13 17.01
N GLU A 269 4.89 17.35 16.61
CA GLU A 269 3.99 18.51 16.66
C GLU A 269 2.75 18.27 15.79
N ILE A 270 2.94 17.77 14.57
CA ILE A 270 1.85 17.43 13.65
C ILE A 270 0.94 16.37 14.29
N TYR A 271 1.49 15.24 14.75
CA TYR A 271 0.65 14.17 15.32
C TYR A 271 -0.13 14.64 16.56
N ARG A 272 0.49 15.41 17.46
CA ARG A 272 -0.20 15.93 18.65
C ARG A 272 -1.39 16.82 18.31
N ALA A 273 -1.35 17.53 17.18
CA ALA A 273 -2.47 18.37 16.75
C ALA A 273 -3.68 17.56 16.25
N PHE A 274 -3.46 16.35 15.73
CA PHE A 274 -4.52 15.47 15.20
C PHE A 274 -5.00 14.40 16.19
N GLY A 275 -4.40 14.33 17.39
CA GLY A 275 -4.77 13.42 18.48
C GLY A 275 -4.18 12.03 18.35
#